data_AF-A0A5B7UPX5-F1
#
_entry.id   AF-A0A5B7UPX5-F1
#
_cell.length_a   1.000
_cell.length_b   1.000
_cell.length_c   1.000
_cell.angle_alpha   90.00
_cell.angle_beta   90.00
_cell.angle_gamma   90.00
#
_symmetry.space_group_name_H-M   'P 1'
#
loop_
_entity.id
_entity.type
_entity.pdbx_description
1 polymer ?
#
loop_
_entity_poly.entity_id
_entity_poly.type
_entity_poly.pdbx_seq_one_letter_code
_entity_poly.pdbx_strand_id
1 'polypeptide(L)'
;MAVATLPEAATYRALLKAIAVIRTEIQLHEEELTGVNQRTKRTAEGAQKAADAMANAVDPDGGKIDDMTLAEVREIAAAAQGASAACGTYVAAAKDASASADACEQAARTRNEGYQAAVDASPVSAPNRGFLASR
;
A
#
# COMPACT_ATOMS: atom_id res chain seq x y z
N MET A 1 8.94 -8.24 38.21
CA MET A 1 8.33 -7.67 36.99
C MET A 1 8.69 -6.19 36.95
N ALA A 2 9.38 -5.72 35.92
CA ALA A 2 9.73 -4.30 35.78
C ALA A 2 8.50 -3.50 35.36
N VAL A 3 8.13 -2.51 36.15
CA VAL A 3 7.09 -1.52 35.81
C VAL A 3 7.69 -0.62 34.74
N ALA A 4 7.08 -0.59 33.55
CA ALA A 4 7.48 0.34 32.50
C ALA A 4 7.42 1.76 33.05
N THR A 5 8.55 2.46 33.00
CA THR A 5 8.69 3.82 33.50
C THR A 5 7.90 4.81 32.62
N LEU A 6 7.45 5.93 33.17
CA LEU A 6 6.74 7.01 32.43
C LEU A 6 7.40 7.41 31.09
N PRO A 7 8.75 7.49 30.99
CA PRO A 7 9.44 7.73 29.72
C PRO A 7 9.22 6.61 28.68
N GLU A 8 9.17 5.34 29.09
CA GLU A 8 8.92 4.21 28.19
C GLU A 8 7.50 4.22 27.64
N ALA A 9 6.51 4.63 28.45
CA ALA A 9 5.12 4.79 28.01
C ALA A 9 4.94 5.94 26.99
N ALA A 10 5.67 7.05 27.15
CA ALA A 10 5.65 8.16 26.20
C ALA A 10 6.29 7.78 24.86
N THR A 11 7.45 7.11 24.90
CA THR A 11 8.13 6.58 23.71
C THR A 11 7.24 5.55 22.99
N TYR A 12 6.55 4.69 23.73
CA TYR A 12 5.63 3.70 23.17
C TYR A 12 4.44 4.36 22.44
N ARG A 13 3.84 5.41 23.00
CA ARG A 13 2.79 6.19 22.32
C ARG A 13 3.29 6.92 21.07
N ALA A 14 4.53 7.40 21.08
CA ALA A 14 5.14 8.02 19.91
C ALA A 14 5.35 6.99 18.78
N LEU A 15 5.81 5.78 19.12
CA LEU A 15 5.97 4.67 18.18
C LEU A 15 4.62 4.25 17.57
N LEU A 16 3.55 4.15 18.36
CA LEU A 16 2.21 3.85 17.85
C LEU A 16 1.71 4.88 16.84
N LYS A 17 1.97 6.18 17.11
CA LYS A 17 1.62 7.25 16.17
C LYS A 17 2.43 7.16 14.87
N ALA A 18 3.73 6.86 14.96
CA ALA A 18 4.58 6.68 13.78
C ALA A 18 4.11 5.49 12.91
N ILE A 19 3.74 4.37 13.53
CA ILE A 19 3.19 3.20 12.83
C ILE A 19 1.88 3.56 12.12
N ALA A 20 0.99 4.32 12.76
CA ALA A 20 -0.27 4.75 12.16
C ALA A 20 -0.07 5.67 10.93
N VAL A 21 0.92 6.57 10.99
CA VAL A 21 1.27 7.44 9.85
C VAL A 21 1.81 6.61 8.69
N ILE A 22 2.80 5.74 8.93
CA ILE A 22 3.41 4.89 7.90
C ILE A 22 2.36 4.00 7.22
N ARG A 23 1.43 3.42 7.99
CA ARG A 23 0.32 2.63 7.46
C ARG A 23 -0.57 3.44 6.52
N THR A 24 -0.93 4.65 6.93
CA THR A 24 -1.77 5.54 6.11
C THR A 24 -1.09 5.86 4.78
N GLU A 25 0.22 6.11 4.80
CA GLU A 25 1.00 6.35 3.59
C GLU A 25 1.07 5.11 2.68
N ILE A 26 1.26 3.91 3.25
CA ILE A 26 1.26 2.64 2.50
C ILE A 26 -0.10 2.41 1.83
N GLN A 27 -1.20 2.63 2.54
CA GLN A 27 -2.55 2.47 1.99
C GLN A 27 -2.82 3.45 0.85
N LEU A 28 -2.43 4.73 1.00
CA LEU A 28 -2.53 5.72 -0.06
C LEU A 28 -1.73 5.31 -1.31
N HIS A 29 -0.51 4.81 -1.12
CA HIS A 29 0.31 4.29 -2.23
C HIS A 29 -0.34 3.06 -2.91
N GLU A 30 -0.95 2.15 -2.15
CA GLU A 30 -1.68 1.01 -2.72
C GLU A 30 -2.85 1.46 -3.62
N GLU A 31 -3.63 2.44 -3.17
CA GLU A 31 -4.75 3.01 -3.93
C GLU A 31 -4.26 3.67 -5.22
N GLU A 32 -3.20 4.49 -5.14
CA GLU A 32 -2.59 5.14 -6.29
C GLU A 32 -2.07 4.12 -7.31
N LEU A 33 -1.31 3.11 -6.86
CA LEU A 33 -0.79 2.05 -7.71
C LEU A 33 -1.91 1.23 -8.36
N THR A 34 -3.00 0.98 -7.63
CA THR A 34 -4.19 0.31 -8.16
C THR A 34 -4.82 1.13 -9.28
N GLY A 35 -4.96 2.44 -9.09
CA GLY A 35 -5.47 3.37 -10.10
C GLY A 35 -4.55 3.46 -11.34
N VAL A 36 -3.24 3.52 -11.15
CA VAL A 36 -2.25 3.47 -12.25
C VAL A 36 -2.38 2.17 -13.02
N ASN A 37 -2.42 1.02 -12.34
CA ASN A 37 -2.53 -0.29 -12.97
C ASN A 37 -3.79 -0.41 -13.84
N GLN A 38 -4.94 0.08 -13.36
CA GLN A 38 -6.18 0.10 -14.16
C GLN A 38 -6.05 0.97 -15.42
N ARG A 39 -5.39 2.14 -15.32
CA ARG A 39 -5.12 2.98 -16.51
C ARG A 39 -4.23 2.26 -17.51
N THR A 40 -3.14 1.63 -17.05
CA THR A 40 -2.22 0.88 -17.91
C THR A 40 -2.92 -0.29 -18.60
N LYS A 41 -3.79 -1.03 -17.89
CA LYS A 41 -4.61 -2.09 -18.50
C LYS A 41 -5.48 -1.56 -19.64
N ARG A 42 -6.20 -0.45 -19.42
CA ARG A 42 -7.02 0.17 -20.46
C ARG A 42 -6.19 0.62 -21.66
N THR A 43 -5.00 1.17 -21.43
CA THR A 43 -4.06 1.54 -22.51
C THR A 43 -3.60 0.31 -23.29
N ALA A 44 -3.23 -0.78 -22.62
CA ALA A 44 -2.82 -2.02 -23.27
C ALA A 44 -3.95 -2.63 -24.11
N GLU A 45 -5.17 -2.69 -23.57
CA GLU A 45 -6.36 -3.13 -24.31
C GLU A 45 -6.67 -2.23 -25.51
N GLY A 46 -6.53 -0.91 -25.34
CA GLY A 46 -6.72 0.06 -26.41
C GLY A 46 -5.68 -0.10 -27.53
N ALA A 47 -4.41 -0.29 -27.17
CA ALA A 47 -3.33 -0.54 -28.13
C ALA A 47 -3.55 -1.85 -28.90
N GLN A 48 -3.98 -2.92 -28.22
CA GLN A 48 -4.32 -4.18 -28.89
C GLN A 48 -5.49 -4.01 -29.87
N LYS A 49 -6.58 -3.35 -29.46
CA LYS A 49 -7.72 -3.07 -30.34
C LYS A 49 -7.33 -2.23 -31.54
N ALA A 50 -6.44 -1.26 -31.36
CA ALA A 50 -5.91 -0.46 -32.46
C ALA A 50 -5.08 -1.31 -33.43
N ALA A 51 -4.22 -2.20 -32.91
CA ALA A 51 -3.46 -3.15 -33.72
C ALA A 51 -4.38 -4.09 -34.53
N ASP A 52 -5.42 -4.62 -33.89
CA ASP A 52 -6.39 -5.51 -34.53
C ASP A 52 -7.22 -4.77 -35.59
N ALA A 53 -7.65 -3.54 -35.30
CA ALA A 53 -8.37 -2.70 -36.25
C ALA A 53 -7.50 -2.39 -37.47
N MET A 54 -6.22 -2.06 -37.27
CA MET A 54 -5.27 -1.80 -38.36
C MET A 54 -4.96 -3.04 -39.18
N ALA A 55 -4.80 -4.22 -38.56
CA ALA A 55 -4.60 -5.47 -39.29
C ALA A 55 -5.77 -5.81 -40.24
N ASN A 56 -6.97 -5.37 -39.89
CA ASN A 56 -8.20 -5.64 -40.64
C ASN A 56 -8.68 -4.44 -41.47
N ALA A 57 -7.99 -3.30 -41.39
CA ALA A 57 -8.34 -2.11 -42.15
C ALA A 57 -7.97 -2.31 -43.62
N VAL A 58 -8.96 -2.08 -44.48
CA VAL A 58 -8.77 -1.94 -45.92
C VAL A 58 -8.96 -0.47 -46.22
N ASP A 59 -7.97 0.14 -46.86
CA ASP A 59 -8.03 1.50 -47.37
C ASP A 59 -9.29 1.65 -48.26
N PRO A 60 -10.05 2.76 -48.19
CA PRO A 60 -11.15 3.03 -49.12
C PRO A 60 -10.77 2.88 -50.61
N ASP A 61 -9.50 3.01 -50.98
CA ASP A 61 -8.98 2.76 -52.33
C ASP A 61 -8.57 1.27 -52.59
N GLY A 62 -8.81 0.38 -51.63
CA GLY A 62 -8.55 -1.07 -51.72
C GLY A 62 -7.14 -1.50 -51.29
N GLY A 63 -6.29 -0.57 -50.85
CA GLY A 63 -4.97 -0.84 -50.28
C GLY A 63 -5.03 -1.49 -48.90
N LYS A 64 -4.02 -2.26 -48.51
CA LYS A 64 -3.84 -2.70 -47.12
C LYS A 64 -2.91 -1.74 -46.39
N ILE A 65 -3.04 -1.64 -45.07
CA ILE A 65 -2.03 -0.98 -44.24
C ILE A 65 -0.68 -1.65 -44.49
N ASP A 66 0.36 -0.82 -44.64
CA ASP A 66 1.73 -1.27 -44.85
C ASP A 66 2.22 -2.14 -43.67
N ASP A 67 2.93 -3.22 -43.98
CA ASP A 67 3.37 -4.22 -43.00
C ASP A 67 4.31 -3.61 -41.94
N MET A 68 5.06 -2.55 -42.27
CA MET A 68 5.96 -1.87 -41.34
C MET A 68 5.16 -1.04 -40.32
N THR A 69 4.10 -0.36 -40.77
CA THR A 69 3.20 0.39 -39.87
C THR A 69 2.43 -0.55 -38.93
N LEU A 70 2.02 -1.72 -39.44
CA LEU A 70 1.36 -2.73 -38.61
C LEU A 70 2.31 -3.35 -37.57
N ALA A 71 3.58 -3.53 -37.93
CA ALA A 71 4.61 -4.04 -37.02
C ALA A 71 4.87 -3.09 -35.85
N GLU A 72 5.03 -1.79 -36.12
CA GLU A 72 5.24 -0.76 -35.08
C GLU A 72 4.08 -0.72 -34.08
N VAL A 73 2.84 -0.82 -34.57
CA VAL A 73 1.64 -0.79 -33.71
C VAL A 73 1.55 -2.04 -32.83
N ARG A 74 1.95 -3.21 -33.36
CA ARG A 74 2.05 -4.45 -32.58
C ARG A 74 3.14 -4.38 -31.51
N GLU A 75 4.26 -3.73 -31.80
CA GLU A 75 5.33 -3.51 -30.83
C GLU A 75 4.86 -2.61 -29.68
N ILE A 76 4.15 -1.52 -29.99
CA ILE A 76 3.53 -0.65 -28.99
C ILE A 76 2.52 -1.41 -28.13
N ALA A 77 1.68 -2.25 -28.75
CA ALA A 77 0.72 -3.08 -28.02
C ALA A 77 1.41 -4.08 -27.07
N ALA A 78 2.48 -4.73 -27.53
CA ALA A 78 3.27 -5.65 -26.71
C ALA A 78 3.96 -4.93 -25.54
N ALA A 79 4.54 -3.75 -25.78
CA ALA A 79 5.13 -2.92 -24.74
C ALA A 79 4.09 -2.49 -23.69
N ALA A 80 2.88 -2.10 -24.11
CA ALA A 80 1.79 -1.74 -23.21
C ALA A 80 1.31 -2.93 -22.35
N GLN A 81 1.25 -4.14 -22.92
CA GLN A 81 0.94 -5.36 -22.17
C GLN A 81 2.04 -5.68 -21.14
N GLY A 82 3.31 -5.58 -21.52
CA GLY A 82 4.44 -5.74 -20.59
C GLY A 82 4.40 -4.74 -19.44
N ALA A 83 4.12 -3.46 -19.73
CA ALA A 83 3.94 -2.43 -18.71
C ALA A 83 2.76 -2.73 -17.76
N SER A 84 1.65 -3.27 -18.30
CA SER A 84 0.50 -3.67 -17.48
C SER A 84 0.84 -4.84 -16.55
N ALA A 85 1.62 -5.82 -17.01
CA ALA A 85 2.05 -6.94 -16.18
C ALA A 85 2.96 -6.47 -15.03
N ALA A 86 3.91 -5.59 -15.31
CA ALA A 86 4.78 -4.99 -14.29
C ALA A 86 3.97 -4.18 -13.27
N CYS A 87 3.01 -3.36 -13.70
CA CYS A 87 2.10 -2.65 -12.79
C CYS A 87 1.35 -3.61 -11.86
N GLY A 88 0.92 -4.76 -12.37
CA GLY A 88 0.29 -5.82 -11.57
C GLY A 88 1.19 -6.34 -10.44
N THR A 89 2.48 -6.56 -10.71
CA THR A 89 3.43 -7.00 -9.68
C THR A 89 3.67 -5.95 -8.59
N TYR A 90 3.71 -4.66 -8.94
CA TYR A 90 3.83 -3.58 -7.95
C TYR A 90 2.60 -3.46 -7.05
N VAL A 91 1.39 -3.62 -7.61
CA VAL A 91 0.15 -3.64 -6.80
C VAL A 91 0.14 -4.81 -5.82
N ALA A 92 0.61 -5.99 -6.23
CA ALA A 92 0.73 -7.14 -5.32
C ALA A 92 1.70 -6.85 -4.17
N ALA A 93 2.87 -6.29 -4.46
CA ALA A 93 3.84 -5.91 -3.43
C ALA A 93 3.29 -4.83 -2.48
N ALA A 94 2.54 -3.85 -2.98
CA ALA A 94 1.89 -2.83 -2.16
C ALA A 94 0.85 -3.44 -1.20
N LYS A 95 0.06 -4.42 -1.67
CA LYS A 95 -0.90 -5.17 -0.83
C LYS A 95 -0.22 -5.96 0.28
N ASP A 96 0.91 -6.61 -0.02
CA ASP A 96 1.68 -7.34 0.98
C ASP A 96 2.26 -6.39 2.04
N ALA A 97 2.71 -5.20 1.62
CA ALA A 97 3.16 -4.15 2.54
C ALA A 97 2.02 -3.61 3.42
N SER A 98 0.84 -3.35 2.86
CA SER A 98 -0.36 -2.98 3.62
C SER A 98 -0.73 -4.04 4.67
N ALA A 99 -0.77 -5.31 4.28
CA ALA A 99 -1.07 -6.41 5.20
C ALA A 99 -0.03 -6.53 6.33
N SER A 100 1.25 -6.32 6.01
CA SER A 100 2.33 -6.31 7.00
C SER A 100 2.20 -5.12 7.97
N ALA A 101 1.80 -3.95 7.48
CA ALA A 101 1.54 -2.77 8.31
C ALA A 101 0.35 -2.99 9.26
N ASP A 102 -0.74 -3.61 8.78
CA ASP A 102 -1.90 -3.98 9.62
C ASP A 102 -1.51 -4.97 10.72
N ALA A 103 -0.68 -5.98 10.40
CA ALA A 103 -0.17 -6.95 11.37
C ALA A 103 0.71 -6.28 12.45
N CYS A 104 1.57 -5.34 12.05
CA CYS A 104 2.38 -4.55 12.98
C CYS A 104 1.50 -3.71 13.93
N GLU A 105 0.42 -3.09 13.43
CA GLU A 105 -0.51 -2.35 14.28
C GLU A 105 -1.22 -3.26 15.29
N GLN A 106 -1.74 -4.40 14.84
CA GLN A 106 -2.40 -5.36 15.74
C GLN A 106 -1.44 -5.84 16.84
N ALA A 107 -0.21 -6.22 16.48
CA ALA A 107 0.80 -6.63 17.45
C ALA A 107 1.12 -5.53 18.47
N ALA A 108 1.18 -4.27 18.02
CA ALA A 108 1.42 -3.12 18.89
C ALA A 108 0.22 -2.81 19.80
N ARG A 109 -1.03 -3.00 19.33
CA ARG A 109 -2.24 -2.89 20.16
C ARG A 109 -2.29 -3.99 21.22
N THR A 110 -2.09 -5.25 20.84
CA THR A 110 -2.06 -6.38 21.78
C THR A 110 -1.00 -6.21 22.86
N ARG A 111 0.20 -5.74 22.49
CA ARG A 111 1.23 -5.41 23.50
C ARG A 111 0.79 -4.27 24.43
N ASN A 112 0.16 -3.22 23.90
CA ASN A 112 -0.32 -2.12 24.71
C ASN A 112 -1.37 -2.57 25.74
N GLU A 113 -2.35 -3.38 25.31
CA GLU A 113 -3.37 -3.96 26.18
C GLU A 113 -2.75 -4.85 27.26
N GLY A 114 -1.76 -5.67 26.90
CA GLY A 114 -1.00 -6.48 27.86
C GLY A 114 -0.25 -5.63 28.89
N TYR A 115 0.36 -4.51 28.49
CA TYR A 115 0.98 -3.57 29.42
C TYR A 115 -0.05 -2.90 30.33
N GLN A 116 -1.21 -2.54 29.79
CA GLN A 116 -2.27 -1.89 30.54
C GLN A 116 -2.87 -2.84 31.58
N ALA A 117 -3.10 -4.10 31.22
CA ALA A 117 -3.51 -5.15 32.15
C ALA A 117 -2.45 -5.42 33.24
N ALA A 118 -1.16 -5.38 32.89
CA ALA A 118 -0.07 -5.54 33.86
C ALA A 118 0.05 -4.35 34.82
N VAL A 119 -0.26 -3.13 34.36
CA VAL A 119 -0.36 -1.93 35.22
C VAL A 119 -1.57 -2.04 36.15
N ASP A 120 -2.73 -2.43 35.63
CA ASP A 120 -3.98 -2.56 36.41
C ASP A 120 -3.89 -3.70 37.45
N ALA A 121 -3.18 -4.78 37.13
CA ALA A 121 -2.95 -5.91 38.05
C ALA A 121 -1.78 -5.69 39.03
N SER A 122 -1.04 -4.58 38.91
CA SER A 122 0.11 -4.32 39.76
C SER A 122 -0.33 -3.93 41.18
N PRO A 123 0.11 -4.62 42.25
CA PRO A 123 -0.29 -4.35 43.62
C PRO A 123 0.33 -3.05 44.20
N VAL A 124 0.80 -2.12 43.36
CA VAL A 124 1.33 -0.82 43.80
C VAL A 124 0.16 0.06 44.23
N SER A 125 -0.25 -0.12 45.49
CA SER A 125 -1.08 0.84 46.23
C SER A 125 -0.42 2.21 46.12
N ALA A 126 -0.97 3.10 45.29
CA ALA A 126 -0.45 4.44 45.00
C ALA A 126 -0.01 5.19 46.28
N PRO A 127 1.27 5.17 46.69
CA PRO A 127 1.73 5.92 47.83
C PRO A 127 2.38 7.16 47.26
N ASN A 128 1.57 8.08 46.71
CA ASN A 128 1.99 9.49 46.54
C ASN A 128 0.93 10.49 46.04
N ARG A 129 -0.36 10.14 45.93
CA ARG A 129 -1.37 11.20 45.72
C ARG A 129 -1.56 12.11 46.95
N GLY A 130 -1.09 11.69 48.13
CA GLY A 130 -1.17 12.48 49.37
C GLY A 130 -0.03 13.47 49.63
N PHE A 131 1.14 13.32 48.99
CA PHE A 131 2.31 14.17 49.31
C PHE A 131 2.33 15.51 48.55
N LEU A 132 1.52 15.67 47.50
CA LEU A 132 1.37 16.94 46.76
C LEU A 132 0.23 17.83 47.28
N ALA A 133 -0.51 17.39 48.31
CA ALA A 133 -1.59 18.17 48.94
C ALA A 133 -1.16 18.84 50.26
N SER A 134 0.13 18.81 50.60
CA SER A 134 0.68 19.49 51.78
C SER A 134 2.09 20.00 51.50
N ARG A 135 2.18 21.06 50.69
CA ARG A 135 3.19 22.11 50.79
C ARG A 135 2.76 23.32 49.97
#